data_AF-A0A2S8GMY9-F1
#
_entry.id   AF-A0A2S8GMY9-F1
#
_cell.length_a   1.000
_cell.length_b   1.000
_cell.length_c   1.000
_cell.angle_alpha   90.00
_cell.angle_beta   90.00
_cell.angle_gamma   90.00
#
_symmetry.space_group_name_H-M   'P 1'
#
loop_
_entity.id
_entity.type
_entity.pdbx_description
1 polymer ?
#
loop_
_entity_poly.entity_id
_entity_poly.type
_entity_poly.pdbx_seq_one_letter_code
_entity_poly.pdbx_strand_id
1 'polypeptide(L)'
;MRGSYRPSGQLILSQFVLWSLATCAAAVLLGLIAFGLFLAGFYLVFIVPCVAAAGIGAANHLAVIKSHCRNYWAPTFAGLIAAVLFFVAYFQAGIVYELGVEGAVRIDLLPAYVQARMESDVIGDVAQHADGKQPVAWENWGLCALEMLFVSAISIIVGRKAVGNPYCEAQDEWMSVATVICKGPTYVEFVNRLMEGPAVETFESLQPVIMTEPGALYLRVFYCERRKYPNRPTQMFLTIGGLIEKKESTPVVGPAAKGGALELFPEEFPVVGRLGNLALRADGTASAAPAVINNVPFVEALSFAYPAMTLGADQRWQITLKSLQYLWIVLMAILVSLAFFLASTGVIRIMESTFIPFAIALTLFFTATFGALIYESCCRMPLKNRLLREALLEAIARRTDRPFDPSREEVFFIERQPIPALTQLVPPHKIGFLRIDVESGMVRWEGEEQRWSVPLMSMKPSIVSSFNDGHSGDKPTALLRAVDEEGNELIAARQVLPLTGLEQRHGRQKQNAQRLCDALNEAAEASQKSQEIVAGDR
;
A
#
# COMPACT_ATOMS: atom_id res chain seq x y z
N MET A 1 -24.95 -2.63 39.70
CA MET A 1 -24.90 -2.43 38.23
C MET A 1 -23.48 -2.04 37.86
N ARG A 2 -22.92 -2.63 36.79
CA ARG A 2 -21.58 -2.28 36.31
C ARG A 2 -21.60 -0.91 35.64
N GLY A 3 -20.56 -0.11 35.89
CA GLY A 3 -20.32 1.10 35.11
C GLY A 3 -19.90 0.75 33.69
N SER A 4 -20.34 1.53 32.71
CA SER A 4 -19.68 1.57 31.41
C SER A 4 -18.60 2.64 31.43
N TYR A 5 -17.49 2.34 30.79
CA TYR A 5 -16.40 3.29 30.64
C TYR A 5 -16.90 4.53 29.89
N ARG A 6 -16.71 5.70 30.53
CA ARG A 6 -17.00 7.01 29.96
C ARG A 6 -15.73 7.87 30.06
N PRO A 7 -15.22 8.43 28.96
CA PRO A 7 -14.09 9.35 29.05
C PRO A 7 -14.49 10.56 29.88
N SER A 8 -13.59 11.01 30.75
CA SER A 8 -13.85 12.09 31.70
C SER A 8 -14.03 13.46 31.08
N GLY A 9 -13.65 13.64 29.82
CA GLY A 9 -13.67 14.95 29.16
C GLY A 9 -12.53 15.88 29.59
N GLN A 10 -11.62 15.43 30.46
CA GLN A 10 -10.45 16.21 30.87
C GLN A 10 -9.52 16.51 29.68
N LEU A 11 -8.90 17.69 29.74
CA LEU A 11 -7.99 18.19 28.71
C LEU A 11 -6.83 18.94 29.38
N ILE A 12 -5.61 18.46 29.19
CA ILE A 12 -4.40 19.21 29.55
C ILE A 12 -4.10 20.16 28.39
N LEU A 13 -4.72 21.35 28.44
CA LEU A 13 -4.77 22.29 27.31
C LEU A 13 -3.37 22.62 26.75
N SER A 14 -2.38 22.86 27.60
CA SER A 14 -1.03 23.23 27.17
C SER A 14 -0.35 22.13 26.34
N GLN A 15 -0.42 20.88 26.79
CA GLN A 15 0.13 19.73 26.05
C GLN A 15 -0.64 19.48 24.77
N PHE A 16 -1.98 19.58 24.82
CA PHE A 16 -2.80 19.39 23.62
C PHE A 16 -2.50 20.45 22.56
N VAL A 17 -2.36 21.72 22.94
CA VAL A 17 -1.98 22.81 22.02
C VAL A 17 -0.61 22.53 21.40
N LEU A 18 0.40 22.18 22.22
CA LEU A 18 1.74 21.85 21.72
C LEU A 18 1.72 20.73 20.68
N TRP A 19 1.02 19.64 20.94
CA TRP A 19 0.94 18.53 19.99
C TRP A 19 0.01 18.82 18.80
N SER A 20 -1.00 19.67 18.97
CA SER A 20 -1.85 20.13 17.86
C SER A 20 -1.07 21.00 16.88
N LEU A 21 -0.07 21.77 17.34
CA LEU A 21 0.84 22.48 16.44
C LEU A 21 1.60 21.50 15.52
N ALA A 22 1.97 20.31 16.00
CA ALA A 22 2.58 19.29 15.15
C ALA A 22 1.59 18.74 14.10
N THR A 23 0.30 18.65 14.43
CA THR A 23 -0.76 18.29 13.46
C THR A 23 -0.92 19.38 12.40
N CYS A 24 -0.93 20.66 12.80
CA CYS A 24 -0.96 21.78 11.87
C CYS A 24 0.27 21.81 10.95
N ALA A 25 1.47 21.60 11.51
CA ALA A 25 2.71 21.53 10.74
C ALA A 25 2.68 20.38 9.72
N ALA A 26 2.19 19.19 10.11
CA ALA A 26 2.00 18.06 9.21
C ALA A 26 1.02 18.40 8.08
N ALA A 27 -0.10 19.08 8.38
CA ALA A 27 -1.07 19.50 7.37
C ALA A 27 -0.48 20.49 6.36
N VAL A 28 0.26 21.50 6.83
CA VAL A 28 0.95 22.46 5.95
C VAL A 28 1.94 21.72 5.05
N LEU A 29 2.81 20.88 5.63
CA LEU A 29 3.79 20.11 4.86
C LEU A 29 3.14 19.22 3.80
N LEU A 30 2.07 18.49 4.16
CA LEU A 30 1.35 17.64 3.23
C LEU A 30 0.64 18.45 2.14
N GLY A 31 0.13 19.65 2.43
CA GLY A 31 -0.43 20.56 1.44
C GLY A 31 0.62 21.03 0.43
N LEU A 32 1.82 21.37 0.90
CA LEU A 32 2.96 21.72 0.03
C LEU A 32 3.39 20.53 -0.86
N ILE A 33 3.44 19.32 -0.29
CA ILE A 33 3.75 18.09 -1.05
C ILE A 33 2.68 17.81 -2.10
N ALA A 34 1.40 17.95 -1.73
CA ALA A 34 0.27 17.76 -2.65
C ALA A 34 0.35 18.74 -3.83
N PHE A 35 0.70 20.00 -3.58
CA PHE A 35 0.95 20.98 -4.66
C PHE A 35 2.15 20.59 -5.53
N GLY A 36 3.24 20.09 -4.94
CA GLY A 36 4.37 19.55 -5.71
C GLY A 36 3.98 18.37 -6.60
N LEU A 37 3.10 17.47 -6.13
CA LEU A 37 2.55 16.37 -6.93
C LEU A 37 1.67 16.87 -8.08
N PHE A 38 0.92 17.96 -7.84
CA PHE A 38 0.17 18.65 -8.89
C PHE A 38 1.09 19.19 -9.99
N LEU A 39 2.16 19.92 -9.64
CA LEU A 39 3.14 20.39 -10.62
C LEU A 39 3.82 19.25 -11.40
N ALA A 40 3.99 18.10 -10.76
CA ALA A 40 4.59 16.92 -11.39
C ALA A 40 3.61 16.15 -12.30
N GLY A 41 2.32 16.53 -12.36
CA GLY A 41 1.30 15.83 -13.14
C GLY A 41 0.84 14.50 -12.52
N PHE A 42 1.11 14.29 -11.22
CA PHE A 42 0.76 13.05 -10.49
C PHE A 42 -0.33 13.27 -9.43
N TYR A 43 -1.11 14.35 -9.55
CA TYR A 43 -2.19 14.62 -8.60
C TYR A 43 -3.40 13.72 -8.86
N LEU A 44 -3.43 12.60 -8.17
CA LEU A 44 -4.56 11.68 -8.16
C LEU A 44 -5.63 12.22 -7.19
N VAL A 45 -6.65 12.86 -7.76
CA VAL A 45 -7.77 13.55 -7.07
C VAL A 45 -8.28 12.81 -5.81
N PHE A 46 -8.39 11.49 -5.84
CA PHE A 46 -8.84 10.72 -4.65
C PHE A 46 -7.70 10.22 -3.76
N ILE A 47 -6.58 9.80 -4.34
CA ILE A 47 -5.53 9.12 -3.60
C ILE A 47 -4.70 10.13 -2.79
N VAL A 48 -4.32 11.25 -3.39
CA VAL A 48 -3.48 12.27 -2.73
C VAL A 48 -4.17 12.83 -1.48
N PRO A 49 -5.44 13.27 -1.53
CA PRO A 49 -6.14 13.75 -0.33
C PRO A 49 -6.35 12.66 0.70
N CYS A 50 -6.65 11.41 0.32
CA CYS A 50 -6.79 10.31 1.29
C CYS A 50 -5.48 10.02 2.04
N VAL A 51 -4.34 10.04 1.33
CA VAL A 51 -3.01 9.87 1.95
C VAL A 51 -2.69 11.04 2.87
N ALA A 52 -2.94 12.27 2.43
CA ALA A 52 -2.76 13.46 3.27
C ALA A 52 -3.66 13.40 4.51
N ALA A 53 -4.93 13.02 4.35
CA ALA A 53 -5.89 12.85 5.44
C ALA A 53 -5.45 11.81 6.46
N ALA A 54 -4.90 10.68 6.00
CA ALA A 54 -4.35 9.65 6.88
C ALA A 54 -3.14 10.18 7.67
N GLY A 55 -2.24 10.94 7.01
CA GLY A 55 -1.09 11.58 7.66
C GLY A 55 -1.49 12.61 8.72
N ILE A 56 -2.42 13.51 8.38
CA ILE A 56 -2.98 14.50 9.32
C ILE A 56 -3.72 13.80 10.46
N GLY A 57 -4.54 12.79 10.15
CA GLY A 57 -5.25 11.98 11.14
C GLY A 57 -4.29 11.28 12.11
N ALA A 58 -3.20 10.70 11.61
CA ALA A 58 -2.17 10.08 12.46
C ALA A 58 -1.50 11.09 13.39
N ALA A 59 -1.18 12.30 12.90
CA ALA A 59 -0.64 13.37 13.73
C ALA A 59 -1.66 13.82 14.81
N ASN A 60 -2.93 13.95 14.45
CA ASN A 60 -4.01 14.31 15.38
C ASN A 60 -4.22 13.21 16.44
N HIS A 61 -4.13 11.94 16.05
CA HIS A 61 -4.18 10.80 16.97
C HIS A 61 -3.02 10.82 17.96
N LEU A 62 -1.79 11.11 17.49
CA LEU A 62 -0.64 11.30 18.37
C LEU A 62 -0.86 12.49 19.32
N ALA A 63 -1.46 13.58 18.86
CA ALA A 63 -1.77 14.72 19.70
C ALA A 63 -2.73 14.35 20.84
N VAL A 64 -3.75 13.55 20.55
CA VAL A 64 -4.66 13.02 21.59
C VAL A 64 -3.92 12.13 22.58
N ILE A 65 -3.15 11.16 22.09
CA ILE A 65 -2.45 10.20 22.94
C ILE A 65 -1.43 10.90 23.83
N LYS A 66 -0.61 11.79 23.28
CA LYS A 66 0.50 12.42 24.01
C LYS A 66 0.09 13.54 24.95
N SER A 67 -1.09 14.14 24.75
CA SER A 67 -1.66 15.14 25.66
C SER A 67 -2.67 14.57 26.66
N HIS A 68 -2.90 13.25 26.60
CA HIS A 68 -3.93 12.57 27.39
C HIS A 68 -5.32 13.21 27.21
N CYS A 69 -5.64 13.69 26.00
CA CYS A 69 -6.91 14.38 25.73
C CYS A 69 -8.10 13.41 25.81
N ARG A 70 -9.09 13.75 26.64
CA ARG A 70 -10.30 12.93 26.87
C ARG A 70 -11.58 13.60 26.37
N ASN A 71 -11.45 14.81 25.83
CA ASN A 71 -12.55 15.57 25.26
C ASN A 71 -12.67 15.25 23.75
N TYR A 72 -13.86 14.83 23.29
CA TYR A 72 -14.09 14.52 21.86
C TYR A 72 -14.05 15.75 20.94
N TRP A 73 -14.39 16.92 21.46
CA TRP A 73 -14.47 18.15 20.65
C TRP A 73 -13.09 18.70 20.32
N ALA A 74 -12.14 18.62 21.25
CA ALA A 74 -10.79 19.12 21.05
C ALA A 74 -10.09 18.56 19.78
N PRO A 75 -9.96 17.23 19.58
CA PRO A 75 -9.37 16.68 18.36
C PRO A 75 -10.28 16.81 17.13
N THR A 76 -11.59 17.01 17.31
CA THR A 76 -12.50 17.34 16.20
C THR A 76 -12.14 18.71 15.62
N PHE A 77 -12.01 19.73 16.47
CA PHE A 77 -11.61 21.07 16.03
C PHE A 77 -10.17 21.10 15.52
N ALA A 78 -9.23 20.42 16.20
CA ALA A 78 -7.84 20.35 15.73
C ALA A 78 -7.74 19.69 14.34
N GLY A 79 -8.45 18.57 14.12
CA GLY A 79 -8.50 17.90 12.82
C GLY A 79 -9.14 18.76 11.73
N LEU A 80 -10.21 19.50 12.06
CA LEU A 80 -10.86 20.43 11.11
C LEU A 80 -9.95 21.61 10.74
N ILE A 81 -9.31 22.24 11.74
CA ILE A 81 -8.35 23.34 11.50
C ILE A 81 -7.19 22.83 10.65
N ALA A 82 -6.65 21.66 10.95
CA ALA A 82 -5.57 21.06 10.15
C ALA A 82 -6.01 20.78 8.71
N ALA A 83 -7.23 20.27 8.49
CA ALA A 83 -7.76 20.07 7.14
C ALA A 83 -7.87 21.39 6.36
N VAL A 84 -8.37 22.47 6.99
CA VAL A 84 -8.39 23.81 6.37
C VAL A 84 -6.97 24.29 6.04
N LEU A 85 -6.03 24.14 6.98
CA LEU A 85 -4.63 24.53 6.78
C LEU A 85 -3.96 23.76 5.64
N PHE A 86 -4.31 22.50 5.41
CA PHE A 86 -3.84 21.72 4.27
C PHE A 86 -4.20 22.40 2.94
N PHE A 87 -5.47 22.82 2.75
CA PHE A 87 -5.90 23.51 1.54
C PHE A 87 -5.30 24.91 1.43
N VAL A 88 -5.24 25.65 2.54
CA VAL A 88 -4.57 26.97 2.56
C VAL A 88 -3.12 26.82 2.11
N ALA A 89 -2.38 25.84 2.63
CA ALA A 89 -1.00 25.60 2.23
C ALA A 89 -0.88 25.17 0.76
N TYR A 90 -1.77 24.29 0.28
CA TYR A 90 -1.82 23.86 -1.11
C TYR A 90 -2.01 25.03 -2.08
N PHE A 91 -3.01 25.88 -1.85
CA PHE A 91 -3.28 27.03 -2.72
C PHE A 91 -2.27 28.17 -2.54
N GLN A 92 -1.81 28.41 -1.32
CA GLN A 92 -0.77 29.43 -1.06
C GLN A 92 0.55 29.05 -1.75
N ALA A 93 0.87 27.76 -1.84
CA ALA A 93 2.03 27.29 -2.62
C ALA A 93 1.87 27.62 -4.12
N GLY A 94 0.65 27.49 -4.66
CA GLY A 94 0.33 27.92 -6.02
C GLY A 94 0.56 29.41 -6.26
N ILE A 95 0.06 30.25 -5.34
CA ILE A 95 0.28 31.71 -5.41
C ILE A 95 1.77 32.04 -5.37
N VAL A 96 2.54 31.41 -4.47
CA VAL A 96 3.99 31.61 -4.37
C VAL A 96 4.72 31.11 -5.62
N TYR A 97 4.26 30.02 -6.22
CA TYR A 97 4.85 29.50 -7.44
C TYR A 97 4.67 30.46 -8.63
N GLU A 98 3.49 31.08 -8.76
CA GLU A 98 3.17 31.97 -9.87
C GLU A 98 3.68 33.41 -9.68
N LEU A 99 3.60 33.94 -8.45
CA LEU A 99 3.96 35.34 -8.13
C LEU A 99 5.33 35.47 -7.43
N GLY A 100 6.00 34.35 -7.14
CA GLY A 100 7.25 34.33 -6.39
C GLY A 100 7.07 34.67 -4.90
N VAL A 101 8.15 35.16 -4.27
CA VAL A 101 8.20 35.47 -2.83
C VAL A 101 7.20 36.56 -2.44
N GLU A 102 6.90 37.49 -3.35
CA GLU A 102 5.89 38.54 -3.12
C GLU A 102 4.50 37.96 -2.87
N GLY A 103 4.17 36.81 -3.49
CA GLY A 103 2.93 36.09 -3.26
C GLY A 103 2.81 35.45 -1.87
N ALA A 104 3.93 35.22 -1.17
CA ALA A 104 3.95 34.45 0.08
C ALA A 104 3.16 35.08 1.23
N VAL A 105 3.09 36.41 1.26
CA VAL A 105 2.34 37.18 2.27
C VAL A 105 0.93 37.55 1.80
N ARG A 106 0.60 37.29 0.53
CA ARG A 106 -0.65 37.74 -0.12
C ARG A 106 -1.79 36.77 0.09
N ILE A 107 -2.10 36.49 1.36
CA ILE A 107 -3.22 35.62 1.76
C ILE A 107 -4.56 36.23 1.31
N ASP A 108 -4.61 37.55 1.10
CA ASP A 108 -5.76 38.26 0.52
C ASP A 108 -6.15 37.75 -0.87
N LEU A 109 -5.19 37.21 -1.64
CA LEU A 109 -5.44 36.68 -2.98
C LEU A 109 -6.03 35.26 -2.97
N LEU A 110 -6.02 34.56 -1.83
CA LEU A 110 -6.39 33.15 -1.76
C LEU A 110 -7.81 32.87 -2.29
N PRO A 111 -8.87 33.64 -1.96
CA PRO A 111 -10.20 33.38 -2.49
C PRO A 111 -10.27 33.53 -4.02
N ALA A 112 -9.67 34.59 -4.56
CA ALA A 112 -9.65 34.85 -6.00
C ALA A 112 -8.81 33.80 -6.75
N TYR A 113 -7.69 33.36 -6.16
CA TYR A 113 -6.84 32.32 -6.71
C TYR A 113 -7.56 30.96 -6.75
N VAL A 114 -8.25 30.58 -5.67
CA VAL A 114 -9.06 29.35 -5.64
C VAL A 114 -10.12 29.40 -6.73
N GLN A 115 -10.84 30.51 -6.87
CA GLN A 115 -11.83 30.68 -7.94
C GLN A 115 -11.20 30.51 -9.33
N ALA A 116 -10.08 31.20 -9.61
CA ALA A 116 -9.38 31.10 -10.88
C ALA A 116 -8.94 29.65 -11.18
N ARG A 117 -8.46 28.91 -10.17
CA ARG A 117 -8.11 27.49 -10.30
C ARG A 117 -9.33 26.63 -10.62
N MET A 118 -10.45 26.83 -9.93
CA MET A 118 -11.69 26.10 -10.25
C MET A 118 -12.21 26.41 -11.66
N GLU A 119 -11.97 27.60 -12.19
CA GLU A 119 -12.38 27.98 -13.55
C GLU A 119 -11.41 27.50 -14.65
N SER A 120 -10.15 27.23 -14.32
CA SER A 120 -9.09 26.93 -15.30
C SER A 120 -8.58 25.50 -15.26
N ASP A 121 -8.76 24.78 -14.16
CA ASP A 121 -8.27 23.40 -14.03
C ASP A 121 -9.04 22.43 -14.92
N VAL A 122 -8.28 21.58 -15.62
CA VAL A 122 -8.82 20.53 -16.49
C VAL A 122 -8.52 19.18 -15.87
N ILE A 123 -9.58 18.41 -15.58
CA ILE A 123 -9.47 17.06 -15.05
C ILE A 123 -9.20 16.10 -16.22
N GLY A 124 -7.98 15.57 -16.29
CA GLY A 124 -7.53 14.63 -17.32
C GLY A 124 -7.21 13.26 -16.75
N ASP A 125 -7.26 12.23 -17.60
CA ASP A 125 -6.71 10.93 -17.26
C ASP A 125 -5.18 11.01 -17.25
N VAL A 126 -4.53 10.40 -16.24
CA VAL A 126 -3.06 10.44 -16.01
C VAL A 126 -2.23 9.98 -17.21
N ALA A 127 -2.84 9.29 -18.19
CA ALA A 127 -2.18 8.77 -19.37
C ALA A 127 -2.55 9.49 -20.69
N GLN A 128 -3.52 10.41 -20.68
CA GLN A 128 -3.98 11.12 -21.87
C GLN A 128 -3.64 12.60 -21.75
N HIS A 129 -3.02 13.15 -22.79
CA HIS A 129 -2.87 14.60 -22.90
C HIS A 129 -4.28 15.18 -22.97
N ALA A 130 -4.55 16.25 -22.21
CA ALA A 130 -5.87 16.87 -22.10
C ALA A 130 -6.27 17.67 -23.36
N ASP A 131 -5.84 17.21 -24.54
CA ASP A 131 -6.03 17.92 -25.79
C ASP A 131 -7.52 18.04 -26.10
N GLY A 132 -8.03 19.26 -26.04
CA GLY A 132 -9.43 19.61 -26.35
C GLY A 132 -10.42 19.54 -25.18
N LYS A 133 -10.02 19.14 -23.97
CA LYS A 133 -10.90 19.23 -22.80
C LYS A 133 -10.95 20.67 -22.29
N GLN A 134 -12.16 21.20 -22.12
CA GLN A 134 -12.38 22.51 -21.49
C GLN A 134 -12.58 22.34 -19.99
N PRO A 135 -12.15 23.31 -19.16
CA PRO A 135 -12.38 23.26 -17.72
C PRO A 135 -13.88 23.38 -17.42
N VAL A 136 -14.36 22.59 -16.45
CA VAL A 136 -15.77 22.58 -16.03
C VAL A 136 -15.83 22.99 -14.57
N ALA A 137 -16.12 24.26 -14.32
CA ALA A 137 -15.95 24.86 -12.99
C ALA A 137 -16.77 24.17 -11.89
N TRP A 138 -18.00 23.75 -12.17
CA TRP A 138 -18.84 23.08 -11.16
C TRP A 138 -18.31 21.70 -10.78
N GLU A 139 -17.66 20.98 -11.71
CA GLU A 139 -17.00 19.69 -11.42
C GLU A 139 -15.77 19.91 -10.54
N ASN A 140 -14.96 20.92 -10.85
CA ASN A 140 -13.79 21.29 -10.04
C ASN A 140 -14.18 21.67 -8.61
N TRP A 141 -15.22 22.51 -8.45
CA TRP A 141 -15.77 22.85 -7.14
C TRP A 141 -16.29 21.63 -6.38
N GLY A 142 -17.02 20.75 -7.06
CA GLY A 142 -17.54 19.50 -6.49
C GLY A 142 -16.43 18.58 -6.00
N LEU A 143 -15.38 18.40 -6.80
CA LEU A 143 -14.21 17.61 -6.41
C LEU A 143 -13.44 18.26 -5.26
N CYS A 144 -13.16 19.57 -5.32
CA CYS A 144 -12.49 20.27 -4.23
C CYS A 144 -13.26 20.13 -2.90
N ALA A 145 -14.60 20.24 -2.93
CA ALA A 145 -15.44 20.03 -1.76
C ALA A 145 -15.37 18.59 -1.23
N LEU A 146 -15.34 17.61 -2.14
CA LEU A 146 -15.23 16.19 -1.79
C LEU A 146 -13.85 15.85 -1.20
N GLU A 147 -12.76 16.40 -1.76
CA GLU A 147 -11.41 16.29 -1.20
C GLU A 147 -11.38 16.88 0.21
N MET A 148 -11.96 18.07 0.41
CA MET A 148 -12.05 18.72 1.71
C MET A 148 -12.83 17.89 2.71
N LEU A 149 -13.93 17.26 2.28
CA LEU A 149 -14.70 16.35 3.09
C LEU A 149 -13.87 15.13 3.52
N PHE A 150 -13.11 14.50 2.61
CA PHE A 150 -12.26 13.36 2.96
C PHE A 150 -11.16 13.74 3.95
N VAL A 151 -10.42 14.83 3.69
CA VAL A 151 -9.35 15.29 4.57
C VAL A 151 -9.89 15.62 5.96
N SER A 152 -11.02 16.32 6.03
CA SER A 152 -11.66 16.66 7.30
C SER A 152 -12.21 15.43 8.02
N ALA A 153 -13.00 14.59 7.34
CA ALA A 153 -13.68 13.44 7.96
C ALA A 153 -12.68 12.43 8.52
N ILE A 154 -11.66 12.05 7.75
CA ILE A 154 -10.65 11.07 8.21
C ILE A 154 -9.86 11.66 9.38
N SER A 155 -9.40 12.91 9.28
CA SER A 155 -8.62 13.56 10.36
C SER A 155 -9.41 13.67 11.67
N ILE A 156 -10.71 13.98 11.57
CA ILE A 156 -11.64 14.04 12.72
C ILE A 156 -11.88 12.63 13.28
N ILE A 157 -12.25 11.66 12.44
CA ILE A 157 -12.61 10.30 12.89
C ILE A 157 -11.43 9.64 13.59
N VAL A 158 -10.23 9.77 13.03
CA VAL A 158 -9.02 9.16 13.60
C VAL A 158 -8.68 9.79 14.96
N GLY A 159 -8.74 11.13 15.09
CA GLY A 159 -8.56 11.81 16.38
C GLY A 159 -9.63 11.45 17.40
N ARG A 160 -10.91 11.37 17.01
CA ARG A 160 -12.01 10.97 17.91
C ARG A 160 -11.90 9.52 18.36
N LYS A 161 -11.48 8.61 17.49
CA LYS A 161 -11.24 7.21 17.85
C LYS A 161 -10.17 7.09 18.93
N ALA A 162 -9.12 7.91 18.86
CA ALA A 162 -8.07 7.95 19.89
C ALA A 162 -8.63 8.25 21.29
N VAL A 163 -9.55 9.23 21.40
CA VAL A 163 -10.22 9.61 22.67
C VAL A 163 -11.06 8.46 23.24
N GLY A 164 -11.62 7.63 22.36
CA GLY A 164 -12.43 6.48 22.76
C GLY A 164 -11.64 5.37 23.47
N ASN A 165 -10.32 5.34 23.35
CA ASN A 165 -9.49 4.35 24.03
C ASN A 165 -9.58 4.51 25.56
N PRO A 166 -9.77 3.41 26.32
CA PRO A 166 -9.73 3.46 27.78
C PRO A 166 -8.42 4.03 28.32
N TYR A 167 -8.54 4.89 29.33
CA TYR A 167 -7.42 5.56 30.01
C TYR A 167 -7.64 5.45 31.51
N CYS A 168 -6.59 5.14 32.24
CA CYS A 168 -6.64 5.04 33.67
C CYS A 168 -6.10 6.33 34.30
N GLU A 169 -6.99 7.16 34.83
CA GLU A 169 -6.62 8.43 35.45
C GLU A 169 -5.75 8.25 36.69
N ALA A 170 -5.98 7.16 37.43
CA ALA A 170 -5.18 6.83 38.60
C ALA A 170 -3.70 6.61 38.25
N GLN A 171 -3.43 5.99 37.08
CA GLN A 171 -2.08 5.71 36.61
C GLN A 171 -1.52 6.73 35.63
N ASP A 172 -2.36 7.65 35.12
CA ASP A 172 -1.98 8.64 34.10
C ASP A 172 -1.39 7.98 32.84
N GLU A 173 -2.04 6.89 32.40
CA GLU A 173 -1.64 6.08 31.25
C GLU A 173 -2.86 5.53 30.47
N TRP A 174 -2.69 5.37 29.15
CA TRP A 174 -3.63 4.65 28.31
C TRP A 174 -3.62 3.16 28.65
N MET A 175 -4.79 2.54 28.71
CA MET A 175 -4.89 1.14 29.12
C MET A 175 -4.39 0.21 28.02
N SER A 176 -3.67 -0.84 28.44
CA SER A 176 -3.25 -1.92 27.56
C SER A 176 -4.44 -2.80 27.19
N VAL A 177 -4.34 -3.48 26.04
CA VAL A 177 -5.41 -4.33 25.52
C VAL A 177 -4.89 -5.75 25.39
N ALA A 178 -5.62 -6.70 25.95
CA ALA A 178 -5.49 -8.11 25.58
C ALA A 178 -6.78 -8.63 24.99
N THR A 179 -6.62 -9.46 23.98
CA THR A 179 -7.72 -10.15 23.32
C THR A 179 -7.61 -11.63 23.63
N VAL A 180 -8.70 -12.23 24.08
CA VAL A 180 -8.80 -13.65 24.39
C VAL A 180 -10.02 -14.21 23.68
N ILE A 181 -9.84 -15.33 23.00
CA ILE A 181 -10.94 -16.08 22.40
C ILE A 181 -11.21 -17.25 23.33
N CYS A 182 -12.45 -17.36 23.81
CA CYS A 182 -12.83 -18.36 24.81
C CYS A 182 -14.01 -19.21 24.32
N LYS A 183 -13.98 -20.51 24.62
CA LYS A 183 -15.18 -21.36 24.67
C LYS A 183 -15.84 -21.20 26.03
N GLY A 184 -17.16 -21.28 26.06
CA GLY A 184 -17.93 -21.12 27.29
C GLY A 184 -19.43 -20.91 27.02
N PRO A 185 -20.14 -20.23 27.93
CA PRO A 185 -21.55 -19.93 27.76
C PRO A 185 -21.79 -19.11 26.49
N THR A 186 -23.03 -19.13 26.00
CA THR A 186 -23.40 -18.30 24.85
C THR A 186 -23.18 -16.81 25.16
N TYR A 187 -22.96 -15.99 24.13
CA TYR A 187 -22.79 -14.54 24.31
C TYR A 187 -23.90 -13.90 25.16
N VAL A 188 -25.16 -14.31 24.93
CA VAL A 188 -26.32 -13.79 25.66
C VAL A 188 -26.28 -14.20 27.13
N GLU A 189 -26.01 -15.46 27.41
CA GLU A 189 -25.88 -15.99 28.78
C GLU A 189 -24.74 -15.32 29.53
N PHE A 190 -23.58 -15.17 28.88
CA PHE A 190 -22.41 -14.53 29.46
C PHE A 190 -22.68 -13.06 29.83
N VAL A 191 -23.31 -12.31 28.92
CA VAL A 191 -23.69 -10.91 29.18
C VAL A 191 -24.72 -10.81 30.30
N ASN A 192 -25.73 -11.68 30.36
CA ASN A 192 -26.72 -11.67 31.43
C ASN A 192 -26.08 -11.89 32.80
N ARG A 193 -25.19 -12.88 32.93
CA ARG A 193 -24.46 -13.15 34.18
C ARG A 193 -23.57 -11.97 34.60
N LEU A 194 -22.92 -11.30 33.65
CA LEU A 194 -22.15 -10.10 33.95
C LEU A 194 -23.03 -8.96 34.47
N MET A 195 -24.25 -8.82 33.98
CA MET A 195 -25.15 -7.74 34.41
C MET A 195 -25.73 -7.98 35.82
N GLU A 196 -25.81 -9.24 36.26
CA GLU A 196 -26.32 -9.63 37.59
C GLU A 196 -25.36 -9.29 38.74
N GLY A 197 -24.05 -9.30 38.51
CA GLY A 197 -23.06 -9.01 39.56
C GLY A 197 -21.63 -9.44 39.19
N PRO A 198 -20.74 -9.61 40.19
CA PRO A 198 -19.44 -10.24 39.99
C PRO A 198 -19.62 -11.65 39.40
N ALA A 199 -18.94 -11.93 38.30
CA ALA A 199 -19.09 -13.13 37.48
C ALA A 199 -17.83 -14.01 37.54
N VAL A 200 -17.19 -14.09 38.72
CA VAL A 200 -15.92 -14.82 38.95
C VAL A 200 -16.02 -16.26 38.43
N GLU A 201 -17.04 -17.01 38.85
CA GLU A 201 -17.29 -18.39 38.41
C GLU A 201 -17.51 -18.50 36.90
N THR A 202 -18.14 -17.48 36.31
CA THR A 202 -18.37 -17.46 34.85
C THR A 202 -17.05 -17.30 34.11
N PHE A 203 -16.16 -16.41 34.57
CA PHE A 203 -14.81 -16.30 33.98
C PHE A 203 -13.98 -17.57 34.19
N GLU A 204 -14.08 -18.23 35.35
CA GLU A 204 -13.34 -19.48 35.60
C GLU A 204 -13.80 -20.63 34.70
N SER A 205 -15.07 -20.63 34.28
CA SER A 205 -15.60 -21.61 33.33
C SER A 205 -15.12 -21.43 31.88
N LEU A 206 -14.50 -20.29 31.55
CA LEU A 206 -14.04 -20.00 30.20
C LEU A 206 -12.77 -20.77 29.85
N GLN A 207 -12.75 -21.39 28.67
CA GLN A 207 -11.59 -22.12 28.16
C GLN A 207 -10.97 -21.35 26.98
N PRO A 208 -9.74 -20.84 27.09
CA PRO A 208 -9.10 -20.14 25.99
C PRO A 208 -8.84 -21.09 24.81
N VAL A 209 -9.07 -20.60 23.59
CA VAL A 209 -8.87 -21.37 22.35
C VAL A 209 -8.03 -20.60 21.34
N ILE A 210 -7.23 -21.35 20.57
CA ILE A 210 -6.30 -20.78 19.56
C ILE A 210 -7.02 -20.47 18.25
N MET A 211 -8.05 -21.25 17.90
CA MET A 211 -8.78 -21.12 16.65
C MET A 211 -10.20 -20.59 16.88
N THR A 212 -10.69 -19.77 15.96
CA THR A 212 -12.04 -19.23 15.95
C THR A 212 -13.04 -20.32 15.60
N GLU A 213 -13.71 -20.88 16.60
CA GLU A 213 -14.85 -21.77 16.42
C GLU A 213 -16.18 -21.00 16.51
N PRO A 214 -17.23 -21.39 15.77
CA PRO A 214 -18.55 -20.81 15.91
C PRO A 214 -19.04 -20.85 17.36
N GLY A 215 -19.62 -19.75 17.84
CA GLY A 215 -20.06 -19.62 19.23
C GLY A 215 -18.97 -19.27 20.24
N ALA A 216 -17.70 -19.17 19.82
CA ALA A 216 -16.64 -18.67 20.70
C ALA A 216 -16.87 -17.20 21.08
N LEU A 217 -16.55 -16.87 22.33
CA LEU A 217 -16.57 -15.51 22.88
C LEU A 217 -15.26 -14.80 22.54
N TYR A 218 -15.39 -13.58 22.04
CA TYR A 218 -14.28 -12.67 21.81
C TYR A 218 -14.22 -11.66 22.96
N LEU A 219 -13.27 -11.82 23.87
CA LEU A 219 -13.09 -10.96 25.02
C LEU A 219 -11.93 -10.00 24.77
N ARG A 220 -12.21 -8.70 24.84
CA ARG A 220 -11.19 -7.64 24.78
C ARG A 220 -11.10 -6.97 26.15
N VAL A 221 -10.04 -7.29 26.87
CA VAL A 221 -9.75 -6.80 28.21
C VAL A 221 -8.86 -5.57 28.10
N PHE A 222 -9.34 -4.44 28.61
CA PHE A 222 -8.56 -3.23 28.82
C PHE A 222 -8.09 -3.23 30.27
N TYR A 223 -6.79 -3.17 30.49
CA TYR A 223 -6.21 -3.21 31.82
C TYR A 223 -5.14 -2.13 31.97
N CYS A 224 -4.98 -1.63 33.20
CA CYS A 224 -3.92 -0.72 33.53
C CYS A 224 -2.82 -1.43 34.30
N GLU A 225 -1.60 -1.36 33.80
CA GLU A 225 -0.44 -1.93 34.48
C GLU A 225 -0.03 -1.02 35.64
N ARG A 226 0.26 -1.58 36.81
CA ARG A 226 0.70 -0.83 38.00
C ARG A 226 2.17 -0.40 37.90
N ARG A 227 2.58 0.24 36.81
CA ARG A 227 3.98 0.63 36.58
C ARG A 227 4.33 1.96 37.26
N LYS A 228 3.50 2.99 37.07
CA LYS A 228 3.81 4.36 37.49
C LYS A 228 3.49 4.62 38.96
N TYR A 229 2.34 4.14 39.46
CA TYR A 229 1.89 4.35 40.84
C TYR A 229 1.35 3.05 41.47
N PRO A 230 2.21 2.19 42.05
CA PRO A 230 1.83 0.84 42.48
C PRO A 230 0.74 0.80 43.57
N ASN A 231 0.63 1.86 44.37
CA ASN A 231 -0.30 1.95 45.49
C ASN A 231 -1.67 2.53 45.11
N ARG A 232 -1.86 2.99 43.87
CA ARG A 232 -3.14 3.55 43.42
C ARG A 232 -4.06 2.43 42.90
N PRO A 233 -5.38 2.56 43.09
CA PRO A 233 -6.33 1.60 42.56
C PRO A 233 -6.20 1.50 41.03
N THR A 234 -6.38 0.29 40.50
CA THR A 234 -6.39 0.03 39.06
C THR A 234 -7.78 -0.31 38.60
N GLN A 235 -8.12 0.15 37.40
CA GLN A 235 -9.36 -0.21 36.74
C GLN A 235 -9.07 -1.26 35.67
N MET A 236 -10.05 -2.13 35.42
CA MET A 236 -10.08 -3.00 34.26
C MET A 236 -11.45 -2.88 33.62
N PHE A 237 -11.48 -2.86 32.28
CA PHE A 237 -12.71 -2.86 31.52
C PHE A 237 -12.73 -4.03 30.54
N LEU A 238 -13.92 -4.51 30.21
CA LEU A 238 -14.13 -5.64 29.32
C LEU A 238 -15.08 -5.24 28.19
N THR A 239 -14.68 -5.54 26.95
CA THR A 239 -15.59 -5.54 25.79
C THR A 239 -15.76 -6.97 25.31
N ILE A 240 -16.99 -7.32 24.93
CA ILE A 240 -17.39 -8.68 24.60
C ILE A 240 -17.97 -8.66 23.18
N GLY A 241 -17.48 -9.55 22.33
CA GLY A 241 -18.05 -9.87 21.02
C GLY A 241 -18.40 -11.36 20.96
N GLY A 242 -19.34 -11.72 20.08
CA GLY A 242 -19.65 -13.12 19.77
C GLY A 242 -19.30 -13.40 18.31
N LEU A 243 -18.68 -14.54 18.03
CA LEU A 243 -18.56 -15.04 16.67
C LEU A 243 -19.89 -15.69 16.28
N ILE A 244 -20.68 -15.00 15.47
CA ILE A 244 -21.92 -15.55 14.91
C ILE A 244 -21.53 -16.53 13.80
N GLU A 245 -22.18 -17.68 13.78
CA GLU A 245 -21.98 -18.85 12.91
C GLU A 245 -22.16 -18.60 11.39
N LYS A 246 -22.19 -17.35 10.92
CA LYS A 246 -22.27 -17.09 9.48
C LYS A 246 -20.92 -17.31 8.81
N LYS A 247 -20.99 -17.83 7.58
CA LYS A 247 -19.93 -18.25 6.64
C LYS A 247 -18.82 -17.22 6.35
N GLU A 248 -18.85 -16.05 7.00
CA GLU A 248 -17.87 -14.98 6.91
C GLU A 248 -17.23 -14.81 8.28
N SER A 249 -15.91 -14.97 8.35
CA SER A 249 -15.06 -14.93 9.55
C SER A 249 -15.00 -13.58 10.29
N THR A 250 -15.97 -12.70 10.08
CA THR A 250 -16.02 -11.38 10.69
C THR A 250 -16.77 -11.45 12.03
N PRO A 251 -16.12 -11.20 13.18
CA PRO A 251 -16.79 -11.20 14.47
C PRO A 251 -17.89 -10.16 14.49
N VAL A 252 -19.12 -10.59 14.82
CA VAL A 252 -20.23 -9.66 14.98
C VAL A 252 -20.15 -9.06 16.37
N VAL A 253 -19.79 -7.79 16.40
CA VAL A 253 -19.75 -6.98 17.61
C VAL A 253 -21.20 -6.79 18.10
N GLY A 254 -21.60 -7.58 19.11
CA GLY A 254 -22.96 -7.61 19.62
C GLY A 254 -23.42 -6.28 20.26
N PRO A 255 -24.72 -6.10 20.52
CA PRO A 255 -25.28 -4.84 21.03
C PRO A 255 -24.73 -4.40 22.39
N ALA A 256 -24.18 -5.30 23.22
CA ALA A 256 -23.50 -4.90 24.46
C ALA A 256 -22.20 -4.15 24.18
N ALA A 257 -21.56 -4.37 23.02
CA ALA A 257 -20.42 -3.57 22.60
C ALA A 257 -20.80 -2.16 22.11
N LYS A 258 -22.09 -1.87 21.84
CA LYS A 258 -22.56 -0.48 21.71
C LYS A 258 -22.60 0.25 23.06
N GLY A 259 -22.65 -0.47 24.18
CA GLY A 259 -22.70 0.08 25.54
C GLY A 259 -21.35 0.57 26.10
N GLY A 260 -20.25 0.43 25.35
CA GLY A 260 -18.91 0.73 25.82
C GLY A 260 -18.27 -0.43 26.61
N ALA A 261 -17.02 -0.25 27.04
CA ALA A 261 -16.33 -1.27 27.83
C ALA A 261 -16.89 -1.32 29.26
N LEU A 262 -17.28 -2.50 29.75
CA LEU A 262 -17.87 -2.71 31.07
C LEU A 262 -16.78 -2.76 32.14
N GLU A 263 -16.96 -2.07 33.26
CA GLU A 263 -16.02 -2.13 34.38
C GLU A 263 -16.08 -3.51 35.05
N LEU A 264 -14.90 -4.09 35.30
CA LEU A 264 -14.74 -5.33 36.05
C LEU A 264 -14.67 -5.03 37.55
N PHE A 265 -15.21 -5.94 38.35
CA PHE A 265 -15.06 -5.90 39.80
C PHE A 265 -13.65 -6.35 40.20
N PRO A 266 -13.07 -5.83 41.30
CA PRO A 266 -11.73 -6.20 41.74
C PRO A 266 -11.52 -7.72 41.92
N GLU A 267 -12.55 -8.45 42.34
CA GLU A 267 -12.54 -9.91 42.54
C GLU A 267 -12.36 -10.68 41.22
N GLU A 268 -12.65 -10.06 40.08
CA GLU A 268 -12.58 -10.67 38.75
C GLU A 268 -11.19 -10.51 38.12
N PHE A 269 -10.39 -9.56 38.58
CA PHE A 269 -9.09 -9.24 37.99
C PHE A 269 -8.14 -10.46 37.94
N PRO A 270 -8.02 -11.28 39.02
CA PRO A 270 -7.13 -12.43 38.99
C PRO A 270 -7.55 -13.48 37.95
N VAL A 271 -8.86 -13.71 37.80
CA VAL A 271 -9.39 -14.72 36.86
C VAL A 271 -9.21 -14.26 35.42
N VAL A 272 -9.58 -13.01 35.14
CA VAL A 272 -9.43 -12.42 33.80
C VAL A 272 -7.96 -12.33 33.39
N GLY A 273 -7.06 -12.07 34.34
CA GLY A 273 -5.62 -12.10 34.11
C GLY A 273 -5.11 -13.47 33.68
N ARG A 274 -5.59 -14.56 34.32
CA ARG A 274 -5.25 -15.93 33.92
C ARG A 274 -5.73 -16.26 32.50
N LEU A 275 -6.93 -15.83 32.13
CA LEU A 275 -7.51 -16.14 30.81
C LEU A 275 -6.69 -15.57 29.65
N GLY A 276 -6.16 -14.36 29.78
CA GLY A 276 -5.45 -13.72 28.68
C GLY A 276 -4.02 -14.18 28.48
N ASN A 277 -3.52 -15.14 29.28
CA ASN A 277 -2.09 -15.23 29.59
C ASN A 277 -1.51 -13.83 29.78
N LEU A 278 -2.33 -12.92 30.30
CA LEU A 278 -1.90 -11.60 30.65
C LEU A 278 -0.91 -11.90 31.74
N ALA A 279 0.37 -11.75 31.41
CA ALA A 279 1.38 -11.53 32.41
C ALA A 279 1.08 -10.16 33.06
N LEU A 280 -0.12 -9.99 33.64
CA LEU A 280 -0.33 -9.31 34.89
C LEU A 280 0.61 -10.04 35.85
N ARG A 281 1.88 -9.64 35.75
CA ARG A 281 2.97 -9.98 36.62
C ARG A 281 2.55 -9.49 38.00
N ALA A 282 1.74 -10.29 38.69
CA ALA A 282 1.81 -10.27 40.12
C ALA A 282 3.26 -10.60 40.52
N ASP A 283 3.97 -11.48 39.77
CA ASP A 283 5.24 -12.07 40.24
C ASP A 283 6.47 -12.09 39.27
N GLY A 284 6.41 -11.58 38.03
CA GLY A 284 7.64 -11.13 37.34
C GLY A 284 8.54 -12.07 36.48
N THR A 285 8.14 -13.25 35.97
CA THR A 285 9.02 -14.09 35.10
C THR A 285 8.45 -14.42 33.70
N ALA A 286 9.29 -14.45 32.65
CA ALA A 286 8.92 -14.53 31.22
C ALA A 286 9.20 -15.89 30.57
N SER A 287 8.44 -16.28 29.53
CA SER A 287 8.66 -17.48 28.70
C SER A 287 8.46 -17.21 27.19
N ALA A 288 9.17 -17.97 26.35
CA ALA A 288 9.46 -17.72 24.93
C ALA A 288 8.56 -18.49 23.94
N ALA A 289 8.43 -17.96 22.71
CA ALA A 289 7.59 -18.48 21.62
C ALA A 289 8.37 -19.40 20.63
N PRO A 290 7.70 -20.33 19.91
CA PRO A 290 8.34 -21.28 18.99
C PRO A 290 8.31 -20.87 17.51
N ALA A 291 9.22 -21.48 16.73
CA ALA A 291 9.58 -21.16 15.34
C ALA A 291 8.87 -22.02 14.26
N VAL A 292 8.81 -21.51 13.03
CA VAL A 292 8.16 -22.09 11.84
C VAL A 292 9.20 -22.57 10.81
N ILE A 293 8.94 -23.70 10.14
CA ILE A 293 9.79 -24.36 9.12
C ILE A 293 9.17 -24.19 7.72
N ASN A 294 9.99 -23.89 6.71
CA ASN A 294 9.63 -23.86 5.27
C ASN A 294 10.54 -24.80 4.47
N ASN A 295 10.01 -25.51 3.45
CA ASN A 295 10.76 -26.13 2.36
C ASN A 295 9.85 -26.44 1.15
N VAL A 296 10.23 -26.00 -0.05
CA VAL A 296 9.70 -26.45 -1.38
C VAL A 296 10.87 -26.43 -2.40
N PRO A 297 10.98 -27.38 -3.35
CA PRO A 297 12.21 -27.65 -4.11
C PRO A 297 12.35 -26.87 -5.44
N PHE A 298 13.58 -26.95 -5.98
CA PHE A 298 14.23 -26.05 -6.94
C PHE A 298 14.23 -26.57 -8.40
N VAL A 299 14.17 -25.65 -9.38
CA VAL A 299 14.29 -25.90 -10.84
C VAL A 299 15.63 -25.35 -11.34
N GLU A 300 16.35 -26.15 -12.14
CA GLU A 300 17.73 -25.87 -12.57
C GLU A 300 17.80 -24.79 -13.66
N ALA A 301 18.40 -23.65 -13.32
CA ALA A 301 18.67 -22.53 -14.22
C ALA A 301 20.16 -22.49 -14.58
N LEU A 302 20.48 -22.59 -15.87
CA LEU A 302 21.85 -22.37 -16.36
C LEU A 302 22.14 -20.87 -16.41
N SER A 303 22.95 -20.38 -15.47
CA SER A 303 23.43 -19.01 -15.42
C SER A 303 24.76 -18.86 -16.17
N PHE A 304 24.86 -17.88 -17.07
CA PHE A 304 26.13 -17.45 -17.65
C PHE A 304 26.58 -16.11 -17.04
N ALA A 305 27.87 -15.98 -16.75
CA ALA A 305 28.47 -14.75 -16.23
C ALA A 305 28.86 -13.81 -17.38
N TYR A 306 28.41 -12.55 -17.31
CA TYR A 306 28.62 -11.53 -18.33
C TYR A 306 29.86 -10.67 -18.08
N PRO A 307 30.61 -10.26 -19.11
CA PRO A 307 31.53 -9.14 -19.02
C PRO A 307 30.75 -7.81 -19.00
N ALA A 308 31.15 -6.91 -18.10
CA ALA A 308 30.45 -5.65 -17.83
C ALA A 308 30.34 -4.75 -19.08
N MET A 309 29.11 -4.33 -19.38
CA MET A 309 28.78 -3.46 -20.50
C MET A 309 29.34 -2.04 -20.23
N THR A 310 30.29 -1.57 -21.05
CA THR A 310 30.83 -0.20 -20.94
C THR A 310 29.98 0.79 -21.75
N LEU A 311 29.21 1.65 -21.07
CA LEU A 311 28.44 2.72 -21.71
C LEU A 311 29.34 3.78 -22.38
N GLY A 312 28.87 4.35 -23.50
CA GLY A 312 29.53 5.42 -24.25
C GLY A 312 29.56 6.77 -23.52
N ALA A 313 30.50 7.64 -23.88
CA ALA A 313 30.81 8.88 -23.15
C ALA A 313 29.61 9.86 -23.00
N ASP A 314 28.77 10.00 -24.02
CA ASP A 314 27.57 10.84 -23.95
C ASP A 314 26.48 10.29 -23.03
N GLN A 315 26.32 8.96 -23.00
CA GLN A 315 25.43 8.31 -22.03
C GLN A 315 26.00 8.42 -20.61
N ARG A 316 27.33 8.36 -20.42
CA ARG A 316 27.95 8.65 -19.12
C ARG A 316 27.66 10.08 -18.69
N TRP A 317 27.72 11.06 -19.60
CA TRP A 317 27.45 12.46 -19.25
C TRP A 317 26.00 12.69 -18.82
N GLN A 318 25.02 12.14 -19.56
CA GLN A 318 23.61 12.26 -19.18
C GLN A 318 23.26 11.51 -17.90
N ILE A 319 23.86 10.34 -17.68
CA ILE A 319 23.74 9.61 -16.41
C ILE A 319 24.37 10.46 -15.29
N THR A 320 25.55 11.05 -15.51
CA THR A 320 26.26 11.86 -14.52
C THR A 320 25.47 13.12 -14.15
N LEU A 321 24.87 13.82 -15.11
CA LEU A 321 24.01 14.99 -14.87
C LEU A 321 22.74 14.64 -14.09
N LYS A 322 22.09 13.51 -14.43
CA LYS A 322 20.94 13.01 -13.67
C LYS A 322 21.37 12.55 -12.27
N SER A 323 22.49 11.86 -12.14
CA SER A 323 23.11 11.50 -10.86
C SER A 323 23.47 12.71 -10.01
N LEU A 324 23.92 13.81 -10.61
CA LEU A 324 24.16 15.09 -9.94
C LEU A 324 22.86 15.73 -9.46
N GLN A 325 21.80 15.68 -10.28
CA GLN A 325 20.47 16.15 -9.88
C GLN A 325 19.89 15.30 -8.74
N TYR A 326 20.06 13.97 -8.79
CA TYR A 326 19.70 13.06 -7.71
C TYR A 326 20.51 13.30 -6.44
N LEU A 327 21.82 13.53 -6.58
CA LEU A 327 22.71 13.87 -5.47
C LEU A 327 22.26 15.20 -4.84
N TRP A 328 21.86 16.18 -5.64
CA TRP A 328 21.36 17.47 -5.16
C TRP A 328 20.04 17.34 -4.38
N ILE A 329 19.13 16.50 -4.86
CA ILE A 329 17.85 16.23 -4.18
C ILE A 329 18.08 15.47 -2.86
N VAL A 330 18.97 14.48 -2.86
CA VAL A 330 19.38 13.77 -1.63
C VAL A 330 20.08 14.72 -0.67
N LEU A 331 20.96 15.60 -1.16
CA LEU A 331 21.62 16.63 -0.35
C LEU A 331 20.60 17.57 0.29
N MET A 332 19.57 18.00 -0.44
CA MET A 332 18.49 18.84 0.10
C MET A 332 17.64 18.08 1.13
N ALA A 333 17.36 16.80 0.91
CA ALA A 333 16.66 15.97 1.89
C ALA A 333 17.49 15.79 3.19
N ILE A 334 18.82 15.60 3.05
CA ILE A 334 19.75 15.55 4.18
C ILE A 334 19.82 16.91 4.87
N LEU A 335 19.88 18.02 4.14
CA LEU A 335 19.94 19.37 4.72
C LEU A 335 18.65 19.74 5.45
N VAL A 336 17.48 19.39 4.92
CA VAL A 336 16.18 19.58 5.59
C VAL A 336 16.08 18.68 6.84
N SER A 337 16.53 17.44 6.74
CA SER A 337 16.60 16.51 7.87
C SER A 337 17.57 16.99 8.94
N LEU A 338 18.72 17.55 8.54
CA LEU A 338 19.72 18.13 9.43
C LEU A 338 19.20 19.43 10.06
N ALA A 339 18.46 20.26 9.33
CA ALA A 339 17.82 21.45 9.88
C ALA A 339 16.74 21.07 10.90
N PHE A 340 15.95 20.03 10.64
CA PHE A 340 15.02 19.45 11.62
C PHE A 340 15.74 18.84 12.82
N PHE A 341 16.88 18.18 12.60
CA PHE A 341 17.74 17.63 13.65
C PHE A 341 18.39 18.73 14.51
N LEU A 342 18.84 19.83 13.90
CA LEU A 342 19.43 20.98 14.60
C LEU A 342 18.36 21.78 15.35
N ALA A 343 17.18 21.97 14.76
CA ALA A 343 16.04 22.60 15.43
C ALA A 343 15.55 21.73 16.59
N SER A 344 15.46 20.41 16.41
CA SER A 344 15.12 19.50 17.50
C SER A 344 16.24 19.41 18.53
N THR A 345 17.52 19.45 18.19
CA THR A 345 18.63 19.44 19.17
C THR A 345 18.75 20.74 19.96
N GLY A 346 18.41 21.89 19.36
CA GLY A 346 18.23 23.15 20.07
C GLY A 346 17.09 23.11 21.09
N VAL A 347 16.03 22.34 20.80
CA VAL A 347 14.92 22.05 21.72
C VAL A 347 15.29 20.93 22.73
N ILE A 348 16.16 19.97 22.37
CA ILE A 348 16.64 18.86 23.21
C ILE A 348 17.53 19.34 24.37
N ARG A 349 18.21 20.50 24.26
CA ARG A 349 18.90 21.07 25.44
C ARG A 349 17.93 21.50 26.56
N ILE A 350 16.62 21.51 26.30
CA ILE A 350 15.58 21.91 27.26
C ILE A 350 14.79 20.71 27.80
N MET A 351 14.80 19.53 27.15
CA MET A 351 14.00 18.37 27.61
C MET A 351 14.77 17.05 27.56
N GLU A 352 14.85 16.39 28.72
CA GLU A 352 15.71 15.23 28.98
C GLU A 352 15.32 13.91 28.26
N SER A 353 16.38 13.27 27.75
CA SER A 353 16.73 11.84 27.60
C SER A 353 15.85 10.78 26.91
N THR A 354 14.56 10.97 26.62
CA THR A 354 13.76 9.91 25.92
C THR A 354 13.36 10.22 24.48
N PHE A 355 13.60 11.44 23.99
CA PHE A 355 13.11 11.89 22.69
C PHE A 355 14.06 11.64 21.51
N ILE A 356 15.35 11.42 21.78
CA ILE A 356 16.40 11.26 20.76
C ILE A 356 16.19 10.04 19.84
N PRO A 357 15.90 8.82 20.34
CA PRO A 357 15.70 7.67 19.47
C PRO A 357 14.43 7.80 18.61
N PHE A 358 13.40 8.48 19.12
CA PHE A 358 12.15 8.71 18.38
C PHE A 358 12.33 9.70 17.24
N ALA A 359 13.04 10.82 17.48
CA ALA A 359 13.36 11.80 16.44
C ALA A 359 14.21 11.18 15.32
N ILE A 360 15.23 10.39 15.67
CA ILE A 360 16.06 9.68 14.70
C ILE A 360 15.24 8.68 13.89
N ALA A 361 14.37 7.88 14.53
CA ALA A 361 13.51 6.93 13.84
C ALA A 361 12.53 7.62 12.87
N LEU A 362 11.97 8.76 13.27
CA LEU A 362 11.05 9.54 12.43
C LEU A 362 11.77 10.14 11.21
N THR A 363 12.96 10.72 11.40
CA THR A 363 13.79 11.24 10.31
C THR A 363 14.20 10.14 9.33
N LEU A 364 14.63 8.98 9.84
CA LEU A 364 14.97 7.83 8.99
C LEU A 364 13.75 7.30 8.23
N PHE A 365 12.58 7.23 8.87
CA PHE A 365 11.33 6.84 8.23
C PHE A 365 10.95 7.78 7.09
N PHE A 366 10.96 9.10 7.33
CA PHE A 366 10.61 10.05 6.27
C PHE A 366 11.64 10.04 5.14
N THR A 367 12.93 9.92 5.45
CA THR A 367 14.00 9.83 4.43
C THR A 367 13.85 8.57 3.57
N ALA A 368 13.60 7.41 4.19
CA ALA A 368 13.39 6.15 3.48
C ALA A 368 12.12 6.17 2.62
N THR A 369 11.01 6.67 3.17
CA THR A 369 9.72 6.72 2.46
C THR A 369 9.77 7.69 1.29
N PHE A 370 10.36 8.88 1.46
CA PHE A 370 10.51 9.86 0.39
C PHE A 370 11.51 9.39 -0.68
N GLY A 371 12.62 8.75 -0.26
CA GLY A 371 13.56 8.09 -1.16
C GLY A 371 12.93 6.97 -1.99
N ALA A 372 12.06 6.15 -1.39
CA ALA A 372 11.35 5.08 -2.09
C ALA A 372 10.32 5.60 -3.10
N LEU A 373 9.55 6.64 -2.75
CA LEU A 373 8.60 7.29 -3.68
C LEU A 373 9.32 7.94 -4.86
N ILE A 374 10.46 8.60 -4.62
CA ILE A 374 11.31 9.15 -5.68
C ILE A 374 11.87 8.02 -6.54
N TYR A 375 12.35 6.93 -5.94
CA TYR A 375 12.86 5.76 -6.67
C TYR A 375 11.77 5.13 -7.55
N GLU A 376 10.53 4.99 -7.05
CA GLU A 376 9.40 4.45 -7.80
C GLU A 376 8.98 5.36 -8.96
N SER A 377 8.89 6.68 -8.72
CA SER A 377 8.58 7.66 -9.78
C SER A 377 9.69 7.77 -10.82
N CYS A 378 10.96 7.63 -10.43
CA CYS A 378 12.09 7.60 -11.36
C CYS A 378 12.17 6.28 -12.13
N CYS A 379 11.76 5.17 -11.51
CA CYS A 379 11.77 3.85 -12.14
C CYS A 379 10.58 3.60 -13.09
N ARG A 380 9.53 4.45 -13.08
CA ARG A 380 8.29 4.27 -13.87
C ARG A 380 8.07 5.26 -15.02
N MET A 381 8.97 6.21 -15.29
CA MET A 381 8.85 7.03 -16.50
C MET A 381 8.94 6.18 -17.79
N PRO A 382 8.14 6.47 -18.85
CA PRO A 382 7.95 5.62 -20.03
C PRO A 382 9.14 5.58 -21.01
N LEU A 383 10.32 6.08 -20.63
CA LEU A 383 11.58 5.91 -21.37
C LEU A 383 12.09 4.46 -21.34
N LYS A 384 11.60 3.62 -20.41
CA LYS A 384 12.08 2.26 -20.20
C LYS A 384 11.87 1.33 -21.39
N ASN A 385 10.74 1.36 -22.11
CA ASN A 385 10.52 0.32 -23.12
C ASN A 385 11.22 0.55 -24.46
N ARG A 386 11.55 1.80 -24.84
CA ARG A 386 12.25 2.07 -26.10
C ARG A 386 13.75 1.81 -25.97
N LEU A 387 14.37 2.37 -24.94
CA LEU A 387 15.80 2.19 -24.68
C LEU A 387 16.14 0.76 -24.28
N LEU A 388 15.28 0.08 -23.52
CA LEU A 388 15.49 -1.33 -23.15
C LEU A 388 15.29 -2.27 -24.35
N ARG A 389 14.36 -1.95 -25.28
CA ARG A 389 14.22 -2.69 -26.54
C ARG A 389 15.42 -2.47 -27.45
N GLU A 390 15.91 -1.24 -27.60
CA GLU A 390 17.09 -0.92 -28.42
C GLU A 390 18.36 -1.55 -27.80
N ALA A 391 18.53 -1.49 -26.48
CA ALA A 391 19.65 -2.13 -25.77
C ALA A 391 19.59 -3.67 -25.82
N LEU A 392 18.39 -4.27 -25.71
CA LEU A 392 18.23 -5.73 -25.84
C LEU A 392 18.46 -6.19 -27.28
N LEU A 393 17.95 -5.44 -28.27
CA LEU A 393 18.24 -5.68 -29.69
C LEU A 393 19.74 -5.61 -29.94
N GLU A 394 20.44 -4.63 -29.37
CA GLU A 394 21.89 -4.46 -29.53
C GLU A 394 22.69 -5.55 -28.79
N ALA A 395 22.29 -5.94 -27.58
CA ALA A 395 22.93 -7.00 -26.80
C ALA A 395 22.78 -8.37 -27.49
N ILE A 396 21.60 -8.68 -28.01
CA ILE A 396 21.37 -9.88 -28.82
C ILE A 396 22.09 -9.76 -30.16
N ALA A 397 22.12 -8.56 -30.76
CA ALA A 397 22.85 -8.30 -31.99
C ALA A 397 24.38 -8.39 -31.87
N ARG A 398 24.92 -8.59 -30.66
CA ARG A 398 26.35 -8.84 -30.42
C ARG A 398 26.65 -10.30 -30.13
N ARG A 399 25.64 -11.17 -29.95
CA ARG A 399 25.84 -12.62 -29.76
C ARG A 399 26.29 -13.26 -31.08
N THR A 400 27.34 -14.08 -31.03
CA THR A 400 27.87 -14.83 -32.19
C THR A 400 27.13 -16.13 -32.44
N ASP A 401 26.40 -16.64 -31.44
CA ASP A 401 25.69 -17.92 -31.43
C ASP A 401 24.17 -17.74 -31.58
N ARG A 402 23.74 -16.78 -32.40
CA ARG A 402 22.30 -16.47 -32.55
C ARG A 402 21.57 -17.61 -33.26
N PRO A 403 20.55 -18.23 -32.64
CA PRO A 403 19.70 -19.21 -33.31
C PRO A 403 18.80 -18.58 -34.38
N PHE A 404 18.51 -17.27 -34.31
CA PHE A 404 17.76 -16.54 -35.34
C PHE A 404 18.04 -15.02 -35.31
N ASP A 405 17.78 -14.36 -36.45
CA ASP A 405 17.97 -12.92 -36.64
C ASP A 405 16.72 -12.13 -36.22
N PRO A 406 16.80 -11.22 -35.23
CA PRO A 406 15.64 -10.47 -34.71
C PRO A 406 15.02 -9.49 -35.72
N SER A 407 15.65 -9.28 -36.88
CA SER A 407 15.10 -8.44 -37.96
C SER A 407 14.14 -9.20 -38.90
N ARG A 408 14.08 -10.53 -38.83
CA ARG A 408 13.18 -11.33 -39.67
C ARG A 408 11.72 -11.14 -39.25
N GLU A 409 10.82 -11.14 -40.23
CA GLU A 409 9.37 -10.92 -40.00
C GLU A 409 8.72 -11.99 -39.12
N GLU A 410 9.34 -13.18 -39.02
CA GLU A 410 8.88 -14.33 -38.23
C GLU A 410 9.22 -14.25 -36.73
N VAL A 411 9.93 -13.20 -36.29
CA VAL A 411 10.40 -13.06 -34.90
C VAL A 411 9.56 -12.04 -34.14
N PHE A 412 8.91 -12.50 -33.07
CA PHE A 412 8.00 -11.72 -32.26
C PHE A 412 8.68 -11.27 -30.96
N PHE A 413 8.52 -10.01 -30.60
CA PHE A 413 8.99 -9.50 -29.31
C PHE A 413 7.89 -9.69 -28.26
N ILE A 414 8.17 -10.46 -27.21
CA ILE A 414 7.17 -10.86 -26.21
C ILE A 414 7.67 -10.55 -24.79
N GLU A 415 6.78 -9.98 -23.99
CA GLU A 415 6.98 -9.83 -22.55
C GLU A 415 6.35 -11.03 -21.80
N ARG A 416 7.11 -11.75 -20.98
CA ARG A 416 6.63 -12.84 -20.12
C ARG A 416 6.05 -12.26 -18.83
N GLN A 417 4.77 -12.48 -18.56
CA GLN A 417 4.22 -12.26 -17.23
C GLN A 417 4.27 -13.55 -16.40
N PRO A 418 4.73 -13.51 -15.14
CA PRO A 418 4.62 -14.66 -14.26
C PRO A 418 3.14 -14.96 -13.99
N ILE A 419 2.79 -16.25 -13.94
CA ILE A 419 1.51 -16.69 -13.39
C ILE A 419 1.51 -16.26 -11.92
N PRO A 420 0.42 -15.68 -11.39
CA PRO A 420 0.31 -15.41 -9.97
C PRO A 420 0.20 -16.73 -9.21
N ALA A 421 1.33 -17.38 -8.95
CA ALA A 421 1.45 -18.33 -7.86
C ALA A 421 1.68 -17.52 -6.58
N LEU A 422 0.92 -17.84 -5.52
CA LEU A 422 1.13 -17.22 -4.21
C LEU A 422 2.62 -17.34 -3.83
N THR A 423 3.23 -16.18 -3.60
CA THR A 423 4.55 -15.98 -2.96
C THR A 423 5.75 -16.64 -3.63
N GLN A 424 6.32 -15.97 -4.64
CA GLN A 424 7.77 -15.89 -4.81
C GLN A 424 8.16 -14.60 -5.57
N LEU A 425 9.22 -13.94 -5.10
CA LEU A 425 9.85 -12.78 -5.77
C LEU A 425 10.66 -13.30 -6.97
N VAL A 426 10.10 -13.14 -8.18
CA VAL A 426 10.80 -13.46 -9.43
C VAL A 426 11.53 -12.21 -9.95
N PRO A 427 12.84 -12.28 -10.25
CA PRO A 427 13.62 -11.14 -10.71
C PRO A 427 13.26 -10.72 -12.16
N PRO A 428 13.68 -9.51 -12.59
CA PRO A 428 13.13 -8.83 -13.77
C PRO A 428 13.81 -9.31 -15.07
N HIS A 429 13.43 -10.47 -15.59
CA HIS A 429 13.89 -10.95 -16.91
C HIS A 429 12.69 -11.33 -17.77
N LYS A 430 11.89 -10.33 -18.09
CA LYS A 430 10.54 -10.52 -18.64
C LYS A 430 10.45 -10.32 -20.14
N ILE A 431 11.53 -10.12 -20.89
CA ILE A 431 11.44 -9.70 -22.29
C ILE A 431 12.39 -10.55 -23.14
N GLY A 432 11.90 -11.02 -24.29
CA GLY A 432 12.69 -11.79 -25.24
C GLY A 432 12.03 -11.89 -26.61
N PHE A 433 12.70 -12.59 -27.51
CA PHE A 433 12.23 -12.85 -28.86
C PHE A 433 11.70 -14.28 -28.96
N LEU A 434 10.49 -14.43 -29.51
CA LEU A 434 9.87 -15.71 -29.82
C LEU A 434 9.90 -15.92 -31.33
N ARG A 435 10.36 -17.08 -31.79
CA ARG A 435 10.26 -17.51 -33.19
C ARG A 435 9.52 -18.84 -33.25
N ILE A 436 8.58 -18.94 -34.18
CA ILE A 436 7.91 -20.20 -34.53
C ILE A 436 8.66 -20.75 -35.74
N ASP A 437 9.38 -21.86 -35.54
CA ASP A 437 10.17 -22.51 -36.58
C ASP A 437 9.36 -23.71 -37.10
N VAL A 438 8.58 -23.46 -38.15
CA VAL A 438 7.63 -24.44 -38.72
C VAL A 438 8.37 -25.64 -39.32
N GLU A 439 9.51 -25.41 -39.96
CA GLU A 439 10.32 -26.46 -40.57
C GLU A 439 10.84 -27.47 -39.53
N SER A 440 11.27 -26.98 -38.35
CA SER A 440 11.72 -27.86 -37.26
C SER A 440 10.61 -28.27 -36.29
N GLY A 441 9.39 -27.75 -36.44
CA GLY A 441 8.28 -28.01 -35.54
C GLY A 441 8.55 -27.53 -34.10
N MET A 442 9.29 -26.45 -33.90
CA MET A 442 9.67 -25.92 -32.58
C MET A 442 9.29 -24.45 -32.43
N VAL A 443 8.82 -24.07 -31.25
CA VAL A 443 8.77 -22.67 -30.82
C VAL A 443 9.97 -22.39 -29.94
N ARG A 444 10.78 -21.42 -30.37
CA ARG A 444 12.01 -21.04 -29.67
C ARG A 444 11.84 -19.66 -29.06
N TRP A 445 12.29 -19.50 -27.84
CA TRP A 445 12.38 -18.19 -27.19
C TRP A 445 13.81 -17.90 -26.77
N GLU A 446 14.22 -16.66 -27.00
CA GLU A 446 15.51 -16.13 -26.60
C GLU A 446 15.31 -14.86 -25.77
N GLY A 447 15.57 -14.97 -24.47
CA GLY A 447 15.67 -13.84 -23.58
C GLY A 447 17.11 -13.42 -23.33
N GLU A 448 17.23 -12.44 -22.43
CA GLU A 448 18.54 -11.98 -21.97
C GLU A 448 19.31 -13.10 -21.26
N GLU A 449 18.69 -13.92 -20.41
CA GLU A 449 19.44 -14.93 -19.62
C GLU A 449 19.09 -16.38 -19.95
N GLN A 450 17.93 -16.61 -20.56
CA GLN A 450 17.40 -17.96 -20.79
C GLN A 450 17.06 -18.17 -22.26
N ARG A 451 17.23 -19.41 -22.72
CA ARG A 451 16.74 -19.90 -24.01
C ARG A 451 15.92 -21.16 -23.74
N TRP A 452 14.78 -21.27 -24.41
CA TRP A 452 14.00 -22.50 -24.38
C TRP A 452 13.43 -22.79 -25.76
N SER A 453 13.28 -24.08 -26.04
CA SER A 453 12.70 -24.60 -27.27
C SER A 453 11.63 -25.59 -26.88
N VAL A 454 10.39 -25.35 -27.30
CA VAL A 454 9.25 -26.21 -27.02
C VAL A 454 8.74 -26.78 -28.34
N PRO A 455 8.55 -28.10 -28.47
CA PRO A 455 7.92 -28.68 -29.66
C PRO A 455 6.54 -28.06 -29.89
N LEU A 456 6.25 -27.69 -31.13
CA LEU A 456 4.99 -27.07 -31.52
C LEU A 456 3.79 -27.98 -31.22
N MET A 457 3.98 -29.30 -31.35
CA MET A 457 3.03 -30.34 -30.97
C MET A 457 2.70 -30.39 -29.47
N SER A 458 3.58 -29.89 -28.61
CA SER A 458 3.33 -29.76 -27.16
C SER A 458 2.56 -28.48 -26.82
N MET A 459 2.26 -27.65 -27.82
CA MET A 459 1.34 -26.52 -27.65
C MET A 459 -0.07 -26.99 -27.98
N LYS A 460 -0.96 -26.98 -26.98
CA LYS A 460 -2.39 -27.10 -27.28
C LYS A 460 -2.83 -25.81 -28.00
N PRO A 461 -3.69 -25.88 -29.02
CA PRO A 461 -4.27 -24.70 -29.64
C PRO A 461 -4.96 -23.88 -28.54
N SER A 462 -4.28 -22.82 -28.11
CA SER A 462 -4.79 -21.93 -27.07
C SER A 462 -5.92 -21.13 -27.70
N ILE A 463 -7.12 -21.29 -27.15
CA ILE A 463 -8.23 -20.40 -27.44
C ILE A 463 -7.74 -18.98 -27.16
N VAL A 464 -7.71 -18.11 -28.18
CA VAL A 464 -7.64 -16.66 -27.99
C VAL A 464 -8.93 -16.27 -27.29
N SER A 465 -8.94 -16.36 -25.96
CA SER A 465 -10.19 -16.39 -25.19
C SER A 465 -10.86 -15.02 -25.05
N SER A 466 -10.24 -13.94 -25.50
CA SER A 466 -10.96 -12.68 -25.69
C SER A 466 -10.27 -11.72 -26.66
N PHE A 467 -11.02 -11.31 -27.68
CA PHE A 467 -10.88 -10.02 -28.34
C PHE A 467 -12.04 -9.16 -27.82
N ASN A 468 -11.83 -8.44 -26.71
CA ASN A 468 -12.86 -7.53 -26.20
C ASN A 468 -12.66 -6.17 -26.89
N ASP A 469 -13.55 -5.83 -27.82
CA ASP A 469 -13.66 -4.48 -28.38
C ASP A 469 -14.27 -3.56 -27.32
N GLY A 470 -13.41 -3.17 -26.37
CA GLY A 470 -13.44 -1.96 -25.58
C GLY A 470 -14.75 -1.48 -24.97
N HIS A 471 -15.18 -2.06 -23.85
CA HIS A 471 -15.99 -1.33 -22.84
C HIS A 471 -15.64 -1.63 -21.36
N SER A 472 -14.72 -2.57 -21.08
CA SER A 472 -14.05 -2.66 -19.78
C SER A 472 -12.55 -2.56 -20.01
N GLY A 473 -11.82 -1.89 -19.11
CA GLY A 473 -10.39 -1.54 -19.24
C GLY A 473 -9.39 -2.71 -19.29
N ASP A 474 -9.78 -3.88 -19.78
CA ASP A 474 -8.87 -5.00 -20.03
C ASP A 474 -8.25 -4.91 -21.42
N LYS A 475 -6.91 -4.90 -21.43
CA LYS A 475 -6.09 -4.82 -22.64
C LYS A 475 -6.25 -6.09 -23.48
N PRO A 476 -6.25 -6.02 -24.83
CA PRO A 476 -6.18 -7.21 -25.67
C PRO A 476 -4.90 -7.97 -25.32
N THR A 477 -5.06 -9.21 -24.90
CA THR A 477 -3.96 -10.05 -24.42
C THR A 477 -4.04 -11.39 -25.13
N ALA A 478 -2.99 -11.75 -25.89
CA ALA A 478 -2.82 -13.12 -26.34
C ALA A 478 -2.07 -13.91 -25.24
N LEU A 479 -2.69 -14.97 -24.74
CA LEU A 479 -2.09 -15.88 -23.78
C LEU A 479 -1.75 -17.19 -24.49
N LEU A 480 -0.46 -17.41 -24.72
CA LEU A 480 0.07 -18.68 -25.19
C LEU A 480 0.29 -19.59 -23.98
N ARG A 481 -0.33 -20.78 -24.01
CA ARG A 481 -0.13 -21.83 -23.01
C ARG A 481 0.46 -23.06 -23.67
N ALA A 482 1.64 -23.46 -23.23
CA ALA A 482 2.17 -24.80 -23.48
C ALA A 482 1.83 -25.69 -22.29
N VAL A 483 1.28 -26.87 -22.55
CA VAL A 483 0.93 -27.87 -21.53
C VAL A 483 1.55 -29.20 -21.92
N ASP A 484 2.00 -29.98 -20.96
CA ASP A 484 2.50 -31.33 -21.22
C ASP A 484 1.37 -32.31 -21.61
N GLU A 485 1.73 -33.56 -21.88
CA GLU A 485 0.79 -34.64 -22.23
C GLU A 485 -0.23 -34.93 -21.10
N GLU A 486 0.12 -34.64 -19.85
CA GLU A 486 -0.71 -34.81 -18.65
C GLU A 486 -1.64 -33.61 -18.39
N GLY A 487 -1.45 -32.51 -19.12
CA GLY A 487 -2.23 -31.28 -18.99
C GLY A 487 -1.68 -30.28 -17.97
N ASN A 488 -0.47 -30.50 -17.45
CA ASN A 488 0.21 -29.53 -16.58
C ASN A 488 0.77 -28.38 -17.43
N GLU A 489 0.58 -27.14 -16.99
CA GLU A 489 1.10 -25.97 -17.70
C GLU A 489 2.62 -25.86 -17.58
N LEU A 490 3.33 -26.04 -18.70
CA LEU A 490 4.78 -25.95 -18.79
C LEU A 490 5.24 -24.48 -18.90
N ILE A 491 4.56 -23.66 -19.72
CA ILE A 491 4.90 -22.24 -19.93
C ILE A 491 3.62 -21.44 -20.25
N ALA A 492 3.44 -20.30 -19.56
CA ALA A 492 2.50 -19.26 -19.97
C ALA A 492 3.26 -18.03 -20.48
N ALA A 493 3.05 -17.65 -21.74
CA ALA A 493 3.54 -16.41 -22.32
C ALA A 493 2.36 -15.48 -22.58
N ARG A 494 2.43 -14.24 -22.10
CA ARG A 494 1.33 -13.27 -22.13
C ARG A 494 1.78 -12.04 -22.89
N GLN A 495 1.35 -11.84 -24.14
CA GLN A 495 1.68 -10.60 -24.83
C GLN A 495 0.81 -9.45 -24.31
N VAL A 496 1.41 -8.52 -23.56
CA VAL A 496 0.77 -7.26 -23.16
C VAL A 496 1.36 -6.13 -24.00
N LEU A 497 0.53 -5.51 -24.85
CA LEU A 497 0.96 -4.38 -25.67
C LEU A 497 0.95 -3.08 -24.84
N PRO A 498 2.02 -2.27 -24.83
CA PRO A 498 2.00 -0.96 -24.20
C PRO A 498 1.25 0.05 -25.08
N LEU A 499 0.27 0.75 -24.50
CA LEU A 499 -0.44 1.87 -25.14
C LEU A 499 0.33 3.16 -24.92
N THR A 500 0.87 3.75 -25.99
CA THR A 500 0.99 5.20 -26.18
C THR A 500 0.91 5.50 -27.70
N GLY A 501 -0.05 6.34 -28.09
CA GLY A 501 -0.32 6.78 -29.47
C GLY A 501 -1.32 5.89 -30.21
N LEU A 502 -2.63 6.17 -30.06
CA LEU A 502 -3.68 5.15 -30.17
C LEU A 502 -4.38 4.99 -31.53
N GLU A 503 -4.49 5.99 -32.40
CA GLU A 503 -5.35 5.80 -33.59
C GLU A 503 -4.64 5.19 -34.82
N GLN A 504 -3.37 5.54 -35.10
CA GLN A 504 -2.66 4.98 -36.27
C GLN A 504 -1.97 3.62 -36.01
N ARG A 505 -1.78 3.22 -34.75
CA ARG A 505 -1.06 1.98 -34.38
C ARG A 505 -1.95 0.78 -34.05
N HIS A 506 -3.25 0.99 -33.81
CA HIS A 506 -4.20 -0.11 -33.59
C HIS A 506 -4.24 -1.08 -34.78
N GLY A 507 -4.06 -0.59 -36.01
CA GLY A 507 -3.95 -1.43 -37.20
C GLY A 507 -2.75 -2.37 -37.18
N ARG A 508 -1.53 -1.85 -36.97
CA ARG A 508 -0.30 -2.67 -36.97
C ARG A 508 -0.22 -3.65 -35.79
N GLN A 509 -0.70 -3.25 -34.62
CA GLN A 509 -0.65 -4.13 -33.44
C GLN A 509 -1.68 -5.25 -33.50
N LYS A 510 -2.91 -4.96 -33.93
CA LYS A 510 -3.93 -5.97 -34.24
C LYS A 510 -3.44 -6.91 -35.33
N GLN A 511 -2.81 -6.37 -36.39
CA GLN A 511 -2.18 -7.17 -37.44
C GLN A 511 -1.04 -8.06 -36.90
N ASN A 512 -0.19 -7.59 -36.00
CA ASN A 512 0.90 -8.42 -35.46
C ASN A 512 0.40 -9.53 -34.53
N ALA A 513 -0.61 -9.25 -33.69
CA ALA A 513 -1.23 -10.28 -32.86
C ALA A 513 -1.99 -11.31 -33.71
N GLN A 514 -2.70 -10.84 -34.73
CA GLN A 514 -3.38 -11.71 -35.71
C GLN A 514 -2.37 -12.56 -36.47
N ARG A 515 -1.28 -11.97 -36.98
CA ARG A 515 -0.19 -12.69 -37.64
C ARG A 515 0.44 -13.77 -36.76
N LEU A 516 0.62 -13.49 -35.46
CA LEU A 516 1.14 -14.49 -34.53
C LEU A 516 0.14 -15.64 -34.36
N CYS A 517 -1.15 -15.35 -34.23
CA CYS A 517 -2.19 -16.38 -34.12
C CYS A 517 -2.32 -17.21 -35.39
N ASP A 518 -2.32 -16.54 -36.55
CA ASP A 518 -2.39 -17.18 -37.87
C ASP A 518 -1.17 -18.09 -38.08
N ALA A 519 0.04 -17.61 -37.74
CA ALA A 519 1.26 -18.41 -37.83
C ALA A 519 1.25 -19.63 -36.90
N LEU A 520 0.69 -19.51 -35.69
CA LEU A 520 0.56 -20.65 -34.77
C LEU A 520 -0.44 -21.68 -35.29
N ASN A 521 -1.58 -21.22 -35.81
CA ASN A 521 -2.62 -22.10 -36.35
C ASN A 521 -2.14 -22.81 -37.61
N GLU A 522 -1.51 -22.10 -38.55
CA GLU A 522 -0.95 -22.67 -39.77
C GLU A 522 0.12 -23.71 -39.45
N ALA A 523 1.00 -23.41 -38.49
CA ALA A 523 2.05 -24.34 -38.09
C ALA A 523 1.47 -25.59 -37.37
N ALA A 524 0.41 -25.43 -36.57
CA ALA A 524 -0.28 -26.56 -35.94
C ALA A 524 -0.98 -27.45 -36.97
N GLU A 525 -1.67 -26.86 -37.95
CA GLU A 525 -2.32 -27.59 -39.05
C GLU A 525 -1.31 -28.32 -39.93
N ALA A 526 -0.18 -27.69 -40.25
CA ALA A 526 0.91 -28.31 -40.99
C ALA A 526 1.48 -29.52 -40.25
N SER A 527 1.71 -29.38 -38.92
CA SER A 527 2.17 -30.48 -38.08
C SER A 527 1.18 -31.65 -38.04
N GLN A 528 -0.13 -31.37 -38.01
CA GLN A 528 -1.17 -32.41 -38.01
C GLN A 528 -1.22 -33.16 -39.36
N LYS A 529 -1.15 -32.45 -40.49
CA LYS A 529 -1.10 -33.08 -41.82
C LYS A 529 0.14 -33.95 -42.02
N SER A 530 1.30 -33.52 -41.54
CA SER A 530 2.51 -34.36 -41.57
C SER A 530 2.34 -35.65 -40.76
N GLN A 531 1.61 -35.63 -39.64
CA GLN A 531 1.31 -36.83 -38.86
C GLN A 531 0.35 -37.78 -39.59
N GLU A 532 -0.67 -37.25 -40.27
CA GLU A 532 -1.61 -38.07 -41.05
C GLU A 532 -0.91 -38.78 -42.22
N ILE A 533 0.05 -38.12 -42.89
CA ILE A 533 0.87 -38.73 -43.95
C ILE A 533 1.75 -39.84 -43.37
N VAL A 534 2.43 -39.60 -42.25
CA VAL A 534 3.28 -40.61 -41.58
C VAL A 534 2.47 -41.79 -41.04
N ALA A 535 1.22 -41.55 -40.62
CA ALA A 535 0.31 -42.59 -40.14
C ALA A 535 -0.32 -43.40 -41.29
N GLY A 536 -0.50 -42.80 -42.48
CA GLY A 536 -1.03 -43.48 -43.67
C GLY A 536 -0.02 -44.34 -44.43
N ASP A 537 1.28 -44.07 -44.27
CA ASP A 537 2.38 -44.87 -44.84
C ASP A 537 2.85 -46.03 -43.91
N ARG A 538 2.23 -46.19 -42.75
CA ARG A 538 2.42 -47.33 -41.82
C ARG A 538 1.24 -48.29 -41.91
#